data_AF-A0A9P7SUD9-F1
#
_entry.id   AF-A0A9P7SUD9-F1
#
_cell.length_a   1.000
_cell.length_b   1.000
_cell.length_c   1.000
_cell.angle_alpha   90.00
_cell.angle_beta   90.00
_cell.angle_gamma   90.00
#
_symmetry.space_group_name_H-M   'P 1'
#
loop_
_entity.id
_entity.type
_entity.pdbx_description
1 polymer ?
#
loop_
_entity_poly.entity_id
_entity_poly.type
_entity_poly.pdbx_seq_one_letter_code
_entity_poly.pdbx_strand_id
1 'polypeptide(L)' 'MKLLAVPLFELYDNTARYGPQLSAIPHLLSRYNFEFVNEDGDVVAMTPGVGSPDGYVPKTKVLAGDDTDMKEENGTL' A
#
# COMPACT_ATOMS: atom_id res chain seq x y z
N MET A 1 -1.56 14.63 -25.71
CA MET A 1 -1.31 13.63 -24.64
C MET A 1 -2.55 12.78 -24.49
N LYS A 2 -2.42 11.45 -24.38
CA LYS A 2 -3.53 10.52 -24.11
C LYS A 2 -3.29 9.83 -22.77
N LEU A 3 -4.29 9.81 -21.90
CA LEU A 3 -4.24 9.09 -20.64
C LEU A 3 -4.53 7.60 -20.87
N LEU A 4 -3.71 6.72 -20.31
CA LEU A 4 -3.85 5.27 -20.41
C LEU A 4 -3.80 4.65 -19.01
N ALA A 5 -4.74 3.77 -18.70
CA ALA A 5 -4.72 2.94 -17.50
C ALA A 5 -4.20 1.55 -17.89
N VAL A 6 -2.96 1.24 -17.51
CA VAL A 6 -2.30 -0.03 -17.81
C VAL A 6 -2.31 -0.88 -16.53
N PRO A 7 -2.78 -2.13 -16.59
CA PRO A 7 -2.77 -3.00 -15.41
C PRO A 7 -1.33 -3.37 -15.02
N LEU A 8 -1.09 -3.52 -13.71
CA LEU A 8 0.27 -3.75 -13.18
C LEU A 8 0.95 -5.01 -13.74
N PHE A 9 0.19 -6.05 -14.08
CA PHE A 9 0.74 -7.29 -14.66
C PHE A 9 1.33 -7.09 -16.07
N GLU A 10 0.90 -6.08 -16.82
CA GLU A 10 1.51 -5.77 -18.12
C GLU A 10 2.86 -5.06 -17.98
N LEU A 11 3.03 -4.31 -16.89
CA LEU A 11 4.25 -3.56 -16.59
C LEU A 11 5.33 -4.47 -15.98
N TYR A 12 4.92 -5.48 -15.23
CA TYR A 12 5.80 -6.36 -14.47
C TYR A 12 6.89 -6.99 -15.35
N ASP A 13 8.15 -6.69 -15.04
CA ASP A 13 9.35 -7.16 -15.74
C ASP A 13 9.34 -6.96 -17.28
N ASN A 14 8.56 -6.00 -17.78
CA ASN A 14 8.42 -5.72 -19.20
C ASN A 14 9.23 -4.48 -19.64
N THR A 15 10.53 -4.53 -19.35
CA THR A 15 11.49 -3.46 -19.69
C THR A 15 11.58 -3.19 -21.19
N ALA A 16 11.39 -4.22 -22.04
CA ALA A 16 11.48 -4.10 -23.49
C ALA A 16 10.41 -3.17 -24.09
N ARG A 17 9.20 -3.15 -23.51
CA ARG A 17 8.09 -2.31 -24.00
C ARG A 17 7.95 -1.00 -23.25
N TYR A 18 8.16 -1.01 -21.94
CA TYR A 18 7.84 0.11 -21.06
C TYR A 18 9.07 0.82 -20.48
N GLY A 19 10.27 0.28 -20.69
CA GLY A 19 11.51 0.80 -20.11
C GLY A 19 11.65 0.52 -18.61
N PRO A 20 12.84 0.78 -18.04
CA PRO A 20 13.19 0.35 -16.68
C PRO A 20 12.39 1.05 -15.58
N GLN A 21 11.96 2.29 -15.79
CA GLN A 21 11.22 3.04 -14.78
C GLN A 21 9.79 2.53 -14.62
N LEU A 22 9.08 2.33 -15.73
CA LEU A 22 7.69 1.89 -15.70
C LEU A 22 7.57 0.43 -15.29
N SER A 23 8.51 -0.42 -15.72
CA SER A 23 8.50 -1.84 -15.34
C SER A 23 8.81 -2.09 -13.85
N ALA A 24 9.43 -1.12 -13.17
CA ALA A 24 9.69 -1.19 -11.73
C ALA A 24 8.48 -0.83 -10.86
N ILE A 25 7.43 -0.19 -11.43
CA ILE A 25 6.26 0.28 -10.69
C ILE A 25 5.58 -0.84 -9.88
N PRO A 26 5.33 -2.05 -10.42
CA PRO A 26 4.70 -3.13 -9.64
C PRO A 26 5.51 -3.51 -8.40
N HIS A 27 6.84 -3.52 -8.49
CA HIS A 27 7.70 -3.81 -7.33
C HIS A 27 7.58 -2.72 -6.26
N LEU A 28 7.54 -1.44 -6.65
CA LEU A 28 7.42 -0.32 -5.73
C LEU A 28 6.06 -0.28 -5.03
N LEU A 29 5.01 -0.66 -5.74
CA LEU A 29 3.64 -0.67 -5.22
C LEU A 29 3.34 -1.88 -4.34
N SER A 30 4.11 -2.97 -4.46
CA SER A 30 3.87 -4.22 -3.73
C SER A 30 3.88 -4.09 -2.19
N ARG A 31 4.48 -3.03 -1.66
CA ARG A 31 4.51 -2.72 -0.22
C ARG A 31 3.22 -2.09 0.32
N TYR A 32 2.31 -1.68 -0.57
CA TYR A 32 1.06 -1.01 -0.19
C TYR A 32 -0.11 -1.99 -0.26
N ASN A 33 -1.08 -1.74 0.60
CA ASN A 33 -2.39 -2.38 0.54
C ASN A 33 -3.32 -1.49 -0.28
N PHE A 34 -3.88 -2.04 -1.35
CA PHE A 34 -4.94 -1.41 -2.14
C PHE A 34 -6.28 -1.72 -1.51
N GLU A 35 -6.96 -0.68 -1.04
CA GLU A 35 -8.34 -0.74 -0.59
C GLU A 35 -9.26 -0.34 -1.73
N PHE A 36 -10.27 -1.17 -1.97
CA PHE A 36 -11.36 -0.87 -2.90
C PHE A 36 -12.50 -0.33 -2.06
N VAL A 37 -12.87 0.93 -2.28
CA VAL A 37 -13.87 1.66 -1.50
C VAL A 37 -15.13 1.86 -2.35
N ASN A 38 -16.31 1.65 -1.78
CA ASN A 38 -17.60 1.93 -2.45
C ASN A 38 -17.98 3.43 -2.37
N GLU A 39 -19.15 3.79 -2.89
CA GLU A 39 -19.65 5.18 -2.86
C GLU A 39 -19.96 5.69 -1.45
N ASP A 40 -20.28 4.78 -0.53
CA ASP A 40 -20.58 5.08 0.88
C ASP A 40 -19.32 5.29 1.73
N GLY A 41 -18.13 5.00 1.18
CA GLY A 41 -16.85 5.12 1.88
C GLY A 41 -16.38 3.84 2.59
N ASP A 42 -17.08 2.72 2.39
CA ASP A 42 -16.74 1.42 2.99
C ASP A 42 -15.72 0.66 2.14
N VAL A 43 -14.74 0.03 2.79
CA VAL A 43 -13.77 -0.86 2.14
C VAL A 43 -14.44 -2.19 1.81
N VAL A 44 -14.66 -2.46 0.52
CA VAL A 44 -15.30 -3.68 0.01
C VAL A 44 -14.31 -4.80 -0.32
N ALA A 45 -13.04 -4.45 -0.58
CA ALA A 45 -11.98 -5.43 -0.82
C ALA A 45 -10.60 -4.82 -0.51
N MET A 46 -9.62 -5.69 -0.26
CA MET A 46 -8.22 -5.30 -0.11
C MET A 46 -7.31 -6.24 -0.89
N THR A 47 -6.21 -5.73 -1.46
CA THR A 47 -5.16 -6.55 -2.11
C THR A 47 -3.77 -5.94 -1.88
N PRO A 48 -2.69 -6.72 -1.84
CA PRO A 48 -2.63 -8.18 -1.84
C PRO A 48 -3.05 -8.79 -0.49
N GLY A 49 -3.77 -9.92 -0.52
CA GLY A 49 -4.18 -10.68 0.67
C GLY A 49 -5.61 -10.37 1.15
N VAL A 50 -6.02 -11.07 2.21
CA VAL A 50 -7.28 -10.78 2.92
C VAL A 50 -6.97 -9.66 3.91
N GLY A 51 -7.77 -8.59 3.90
CA GLY A 51 -7.63 -7.48 4.85
C GLY A 51 -7.41 -7.98 6.28
N SER A 52 -6.62 -7.24 7.06
CA SER A 52 -6.31 -7.70 8.42
C SER A 52 -7.61 -7.84 9.23
N PRO A 53 -7.81 -8.94 9.98
CA PRO A 53 -8.96 -9.05 10.86
C PRO A 53 -9.00 -7.85 11.81
N ASP A 54 -10.18 -7.24 11.97
CA ASP A 54 -10.47 -6.27 13.03
C ASP A 54 -9.62 -4.98 13.05
N GLY A 55 -9.53 -4.27 11.91
CA GLY A 55 -8.98 -2.90 11.89
C GLY A 55 -7.50 -2.82 12.26
N TYR A 56 -6.75 -3.92 12.14
CA TYR A 56 -5.33 -3.94 12.42
C TYR A 56 -4.57 -3.11 11.37
N VAL A 57 -4.06 -1.96 11.84
CA VAL A 57 -3.09 -1.15 11.11
C VAL A 57 -1.72 -1.84 11.22
N PRO A 58 -1.06 -2.21 10.10
CA PRO A 58 0.26 -2.83 10.13
C PRO A 58 1.25 -1.96 10.92
N LYS A 59 1.69 -2.44 12.09
CA LYS A 59 2.74 -1.80 12.88
C LYS A 59 4.08 -2.31 12.40
N THR A 60 4.98 -1.40 12.03
CA THR A 60 6.37 -1.74 11.75
C THR A 60 7.03 -2.21 13.04
N LYS A 61 7.19 -3.53 13.21
CA LYS A 61 7.90 -4.07 14.37
C LYS A 61 9.40 -3.91 14.17
N VAL A 62 10.00 -2.92 14.83
CA VAL A 62 11.45 -2.75 14.87
C VAL A 62 12.00 -3.79 15.85
N LEU A 63 12.69 -4.82 15.35
CA LEU A 63 13.24 -5.92 16.17
C LEU A 63 14.41 -5.49 17.08
N ALA A 64 14.74 -4.19 17.14
CA ALA A 64 15.92 -3.64 17.78
C ALA A 64 15.63 -2.69 18.96
N GLY A 65 14.37 -2.59 19.45
CA GLY A 65 14.06 -1.71 20.57
C GLY A 65 12.84 -2.21 21.35
N ASP A 66 12.95 -2.18 22.67
CA ASP A 66 11.87 -2.49 23.62
C ASP A 66 10.59 -1.72 23.27
N ASP A 67 9.45 -2.38 23.43
CA ASP A 67 8.11 -1.85 23.22
C ASP A 67 7.88 -0.62 24.12
N THR A 68 8.01 0.58 23.56
CA THR A 68 7.63 1.83 24.22
C THR A 68 6.31 2.31 23.65
N ASP A 69 5.24 2.10 24.41
CA ASP A 69 3.94 2.72 24.17
C ASP A 69 4.08 4.25 24.24
N MET A 70 4.14 4.91 23.09
CA MET A 70 4.05 6.36 23.00
C MET A 70 2.60 6.76 23.29
N LYS A 71 2.32 7.13 24.55
CA LYS A 71 1.10 7.85 24.90
C LYS A 71 1.20 9.25 24.29
N GLU A 72 0.29 9.59 23.39
CA GLU A 72 0.06 10.97 22.95
C GLU A 72 -0.53 11.77 24.12
N GLU A 73 0.32 12.45 24.88
CA GLU A 73 -0.13 13.53 25.76
C GLU A 73 -0.21 14.80 24.90
N ASN A 74 -1.44 15.16 24.50
CA ASN A 74 -1.73 16.43 23.84
C ASN A 74 -1.35 17.60 24.75
N GLY A 75 -0.22 18.23 24.46
CA GLY A 75 0.18 19.50 25.06
C GLY A 75 -0.81 20.60 24.69
N THR A 76 -1.62 21.02 25.66
CA THR A 76 -2.32 22.31 25.62
C THR A 76 -1.38 23.39 26.17
N LEU A 77 -1.43 24.55 25.51
CA LEU A 77 -0.57 25.74 25.63
C LEU A 77 -0.07 26.10 27.03
#